data_AF-A0A1F2T173-F1
#
_entry.id   AF-A0A1F2T173-F1
#
_cell.length_a   1.000
_cell.length_b   1.000
_cell.length_c   1.000
_cell.angle_alpha   90.00
_cell.angle_beta   90.00
_cell.angle_gamma   90.00
#
_symmetry.space_group_name_H-M   'P 1'
#
loop_
_entity.id
_entity.type
_entity.pdbx_description
1 polymer ?
#
loop_
_entity_poly.entity_id
_entity_poly.type
_entity_poly.pdbx_seq_one_letter_code
_entity_poly.pdbx_strand_id
1 'polypeptide(L)'
;MTRRMPVGAEPQPDGGTSFRVWAPRPRELQLVMEAESRRDIPLTRDEAGYCEAVVEGAGPGSRYWDRLDGELRPDPASRFQPDGPFGPSEIADPASYRWRDVMLVLNEDAGLIAWADPSLDITSEVLKRIQS
;
A
#
# COMPACT_ATOMS: atom_id res chain seq x y z
N MET A 1 2.87 14.21 7.73
CA MET A 1 2.27 13.00 7.10
C MET A 1 3.10 11.80 7.54
N THR A 2 2.45 10.70 7.93
CA THR A 2 3.13 9.48 8.39
C THR A 2 2.73 8.34 7.46
N ARG A 3 3.65 7.93 6.58
CA ARG A 3 3.46 6.73 5.75
C ARG A 3 3.57 5.47 6.62
N ARG A 4 2.79 4.44 6.30
CA ARG A 4 2.89 3.11 6.91
C ARG A 4 3.73 2.17 6.07
N MET A 5 3.77 2.40 4.75
CA MET A 5 4.47 1.54 3.81
C MET A 5 5.84 2.14 3.45
N PRO A 6 6.90 1.31 3.35
CA PRO A 6 8.25 1.82 3.10
C PRO A 6 8.41 2.40 1.69
N VAL A 7 7.70 1.83 0.69
CA VAL A 7 7.78 2.14 -0.75
C VAL A 7 6.44 1.94 -1.49
N GLY A 8 6.38 2.41 -2.73
CA GLY A 8 5.25 2.43 -3.66
C GLY A 8 4.30 3.59 -3.42
N ALA A 9 3.12 3.52 -4.05
CA ALA A 9 2.01 4.43 -3.83
C ALA A 9 1.20 4.06 -2.58
N GLU A 10 1.08 4.99 -1.62
CA GLU A 10 0.25 4.85 -0.41
C GLU A 10 -0.81 5.99 -0.36
N PRO A 11 -2.09 5.67 -0.59
CA PRO A 11 -3.19 6.61 -0.38
C PRO A 11 -3.17 7.18 1.05
N GLN A 12 -3.38 8.49 1.16
CA GLN A 12 -3.37 9.23 2.42
C GLN A 12 -4.80 9.64 2.83
N PRO A 13 -5.07 9.81 4.14
CA PRO A 13 -6.41 10.19 4.62
C PRO A 13 -6.90 11.56 4.15
N ASP A 14 -6.00 12.43 3.69
CA ASP A 14 -6.30 13.76 3.16
C ASP A 14 -6.73 13.77 1.68
N GLY A 15 -6.83 12.59 1.05
CA GLY A 15 -7.24 12.45 -0.35
C GLY A 15 -6.09 12.56 -1.36
N GLY A 16 -4.84 12.68 -0.91
CA GLY A 16 -3.66 12.53 -1.75
C GLY A 16 -3.09 11.11 -1.75
N THR A 17 -2.00 10.91 -2.49
CA THR A 17 -1.17 9.70 -2.42
C THR A 17 0.28 10.10 -2.19
N SER A 18 0.94 9.44 -1.24
CA SER A 18 2.39 9.54 -1.07
C SER A 18 3.06 8.45 -1.89
N PHE A 19 4.04 8.84 -2.69
CA PHE A 19 4.83 7.95 -3.52
C PHE A 19 6.24 7.87 -2.99
N ARG A 20 6.81 6.67 -2.98
CA ARG A 20 8.22 6.48 -2.64
C ARG A 20 8.83 5.31 -3.38
N VAL A 21 9.95 5.52 -4.05
CA VAL A 21 10.68 4.46 -4.75
C VAL A 21 12.16 4.58 -4.46
N TRP A 22 12.84 3.45 -4.30
CA TRP A 22 14.30 3.43 -4.17
C TRP A 22 14.93 3.51 -5.56
N ALA A 23 15.60 4.62 -5.87
CA ALA A 23 16.17 4.89 -7.18
C ALA A 23 17.42 5.79 -7.06
N PRO A 24 18.55 5.25 -6.57
CA PRO A 24 19.75 6.05 -6.30
C PRO A 24 20.55 6.41 -7.57
N ARG A 25 20.32 5.74 -8.70
CA ARG A 25 21.14 5.88 -9.91
C ARG A 25 20.62 6.88 -10.96
N PRO A 26 19.30 6.95 -11.26
CA PRO A 26 18.81 7.86 -12.29
C PRO A 26 19.17 9.32 -11.98
N ARG A 27 19.46 10.11 -13.01
CA ARG A 27 19.73 11.55 -12.81
C ARG A 27 18.42 12.28 -12.56
N GLU A 28 17.41 11.96 -13.34
CA GLU A 28 16.06 12.50 -13.23
C GLU A 28 15.05 11.39 -12.95
N LEU A 29 14.14 11.66 -12.01
CA LEU A 29 13.01 10.81 -11.71
C LEU A 29 11.74 11.65 -11.55
N GLN A 30 10.71 11.29 -12.30
CA GLN A 30 9.39 11.92 -12.25
C GLN A 30 8.30 10.85 -12.16
N LEU A 31 7.21 11.15 -11.48
CA LEU A 31 5.95 10.42 -11.60
C LEU A 31 5.17 10.99 -12.77
N VAL A 32 4.53 10.13 -13.51
CA VAL A 32 3.71 10.49 -14.65
C VAL A 32 2.31 10.01 -14.38
N MET A 33 1.41 10.94 -14.06
CA MET A 33 0.01 10.60 -13.84
C MET A 33 -0.72 10.49 -15.19
N GLU A 34 -1.35 9.36 -15.43
CA GLU A 34 -2.31 9.19 -16.52
C GLU A 34 -3.65 9.80 -16.10
N ALA A 35 -3.87 11.06 -16.47
CA ALA A 35 -5.13 11.77 -16.34
C ALA A 35 -5.50 12.38 -17.70
N GLU A 36 -6.66 13.04 -17.80
CA GLU A 36 -7.09 13.74 -19.03
C GLU A 36 -6.01 14.68 -19.59
N SER A 37 -5.24 15.27 -18.68
CA SER A 37 -3.96 15.91 -18.98
C SER A 37 -2.86 15.18 -18.22
N ARG A 38 -1.86 14.70 -18.95
CA ARG A 38 -0.67 14.06 -18.37
C ARG A 38 0.05 15.07 -17.47
N ARG A 39 0.31 14.69 -16.22
CA ARG A 39 1.04 15.51 -15.25
C ARG A 39 2.35 14.83 -14.88
N ASP A 40 3.43 15.58 -15.02
CA ASP A 40 4.78 15.14 -14.67
C ASP A 40 5.14 15.77 -13.33
N ILE A 41 5.45 14.93 -12.34
CA ILE A 41 5.66 15.35 -10.95
C ILE A 41 7.08 14.95 -10.56
N PRO A 42 7.99 15.89 -10.31
CA PRO A 42 9.35 15.56 -9.90
C PRO A 42 9.35 14.90 -8.52
N LEU A 43 10.21 13.88 -8.32
CA LEU A 43 10.45 13.30 -7.01
C LEU A 43 11.70 13.90 -6.39
N THR A 44 11.65 14.15 -5.08
CA THR A 44 12.81 14.60 -4.30
C THR A 44 13.57 13.39 -3.78
N ARG A 45 14.89 13.35 -3.99
CA ARG A 45 15.76 12.27 -3.52
C ARG A 45 16.33 12.58 -2.12
N ASP A 46 16.21 11.62 -1.21
CA ASP A 46 16.84 11.65 0.12
C ASP A 46 18.27 11.10 0.10
N GLU A 47 18.98 11.24 1.23
CA GLU A 47 20.38 10.78 1.37
C GLU A 47 20.55 9.26 1.23
N ALA A 48 19.48 8.48 1.48
CA ALA A 48 19.47 7.03 1.34
C ALA A 48 19.12 6.57 -0.08
N GLY A 49 18.86 7.51 -1.00
CA GLY A 49 18.55 7.24 -2.40
C GLY A 49 17.08 6.91 -2.68
N TYR A 50 16.19 7.09 -1.70
CA TYR A 50 14.75 7.05 -1.96
C TYR A 50 14.32 8.36 -2.59
N CYS A 51 13.42 8.26 -3.56
CA CYS A 51 12.80 9.40 -4.20
C CYS A 51 11.33 9.43 -3.80
N GLU A 52 10.82 10.59 -3.40
CA GLU A 52 9.45 10.73 -2.89
C GLU A 52 8.74 11.99 -3.40
N ALA A 53 7.41 11.89 -3.47
CA ALA A 53 6.50 12.99 -3.76
C ALA A 53 5.14 12.74 -3.10
N VAL A 54 4.37 13.80 -2.92
CA VAL A 54 2.95 13.73 -2.55
C VAL A 54 2.15 14.34 -3.68
N VAL A 55 1.11 13.63 -4.11
CA VAL A 55 0.24 14.07 -5.20
C VAL A 55 -1.17 14.22 -4.66
N GLU A 56 -1.63 15.46 -4.59
CA GLU A 56 -3.00 15.78 -4.19
C GLU A 56 -4.01 15.32 -5.26
N GLY A 57 -5.15 14.78 -4.80
CA GLY A 57 -6.23 14.32 -5.65
C GLY A 57 -5.93 13.05 -6.47
N ALA A 58 -4.74 12.44 -6.31
CA ALA A 58 -4.45 11.13 -6.85
C ALA A 58 -4.92 10.06 -5.86
N GLY A 59 -6.05 9.43 -6.15
CA GLY A 59 -6.65 8.39 -5.32
C GLY A 59 -6.62 6.99 -5.97
N PRO A 60 -7.17 5.98 -5.29
CA PRO A 60 -7.31 4.63 -5.84
C PRO A 60 -7.93 4.61 -7.24
N GLY A 61 -7.39 3.78 -8.13
CA GLY A 61 -7.76 3.73 -9.55
C GLY A 61 -6.98 4.71 -10.45
N SER A 62 -6.28 5.69 -9.89
CA SER A 62 -5.39 6.54 -10.70
C SER A 62 -4.21 5.73 -11.23
N ARG A 63 -3.88 5.92 -12.50
CA ARG A 63 -2.78 5.24 -13.17
C ARG A 63 -1.54 6.12 -13.27
N TYR A 64 -0.37 5.51 -13.16
CA TYR A 64 0.91 6.22 -13.17
C TYR A 64 2.08 5.39 -13.69
N TRP A 65 3.13 6.11 -14.09
CA TRP A 65 4.44 5.56 -14.42
C TRP A 65 5.53 6.27 -13.62
N ASP A 66 6.65 5.58 -13.40
CA ASP A 66 7.91 6.23 -13.12
C ASP A 66 8.61 6.58 -14.44
N ARG A 67 9.16 7.79 -14.53
CA ARG A 67 10.02 8.22 -15.64
C ARG A 67 11.44 8.37 -15.15
N LEU A 68 12.30 7.45 -15.59
CA LEU A 68 13.71 7.41 -15.24
C LEU A 68 14.51 7.88 -16.45
N ASP A 69 15.19 9.02 -16.34
CA ASP A 69 16.03 9.56 -17.41
C ASP A 69 15.33 9.60 -18.80
N GLY A 70 14.03 9.90 -18.80
CA GLY A 70 13.19 10.01 -20.00
C GLY A 70 12.40 8.74 -20.39
N GLU A 71 12.69 7.58 -19.78
CA GLU A 71 12.00 6.33 -20.09
C GLU A 71 10.90 5.99 -19.08
N LEU A 72 9.73 5.57 -19.57
CA LEU A 72 8.64 5.10 -18.71
C LEU A 72 8.87 3.67 -18.25
N ARG A 73 8.68 3.44 -16.95
CA ARG A 73 8.77 2.14 -16.30
C ARG A 73 7.61 1.98 -15.31
N PRO A 74 7.07 0.75 -15.18
CA PRO A 74 6.16 0.44 -14.10
C PRO A 74 6.85 0.60 -12.74
N ASP A 75 6.08 0.92 -11.71
CA ASP A 75 6.60 0.97 -10.34
C ASP A 75 6.98 -0.46 -9.88
N PRO A 76 8.24 -0.72 -9.50
CA PRO A 76 8.67 -2.03 -9.02
C PRO A 76 7.97 -2.44 -7.70
N ALA A 77 7.44 -1.48 -6.94
CA ALA A 77 6.65 -1.68 -5.74
C ALA A 77 5.14 -1.48 -5.97
N SER A 78 4.68 -1.58 -7.23
CA SER A 78 3.27 -1.50 -7.57
C SER A 78 2.46 -2.58 -6.84
N ARG A 79 1.29 -2.19 -6.33
CA ARG A 79 0.31 -3.10 -5.70
C ARG A 79 -0.70 -3.64 -6.70
N PHE A 80 -0.83 -3.01 -7.87
CA PHE A 80 -1.77 -3.42 -8.90
C PHE A 80 -1.30 -3.01 -10.29
N GLN A 81 -1.31 -3.97 -11.21
CA GLN A 81 -0.90 -3.81 -12.61
C GLN A 81 -2.06 -4.26 -13.51
N PRO A 82 -3.03 -3.39 -13.80
CA PRO A 82 -4.25 -3.77 -14.51
C PRO A 82 -3.99 -4.27 -15.93
N ASP A 83 -2.96 -3.75 -16.59
CA ASP A 83 -2.62 -4.08 -17.98
C ASP A 83 -1.40 -5.00 -18.08
N GLY A 84 -1.03 -5.66 -16.98
CA GLY A 84 0.12 -6.55 -16.88
C GLY A 84 1.42 -5.84 -16.47
N PRO A 85 2.52 -6.60 -16.30
CA PRO A 85 3.73 -6.14 -15.61
C PRO A 85 4.51 -5.05 -16.35
N PHE A 86 4.20 -4.81 -17.62
CA PHE A 86 4.82 -3.75 -18.43
C PHE A 86 3.90 -2.53 -18.61
N GLY A 87 2.68 -2.57 -18.07
CA GLY A 87 1.69 -1.50 -18.14
C GLY A 87 1.85 -0.45 -17.04
N PRO A 88 0.97 0.57 -17.03
CA PRO A 88 0.94 1.57 -15.97
C PRO A 88 0.57 0.93 -14.65
N SER A 89 1.19 1.41 -13.58
CA SER A 89 0.84 1.04 -12.22
C SER A 89 -0.44 1.76 -11.80
N GLU A 90 -1.26 1.13 -10.98
CA GLU A 90 -2.50 1.72 -10.48
C GLU A 90 -2.47 1.83 -8.96
N ILE A 91 -2.91 2.98 -8.44
CA ILE A 91 -3.04 3.20 -7.01
C ILE A 91 -4.12 2.27 -6.47
N ALA A 92 -3.75 1.40 -5.54
CA ALA A 92 -4.68 0.48 -4.88
C ALA A 92 -5.01 0.95 -3.46
N ASP A 93 -6.27 0.81 -3.05
CA ASP A 93 -6.67 0.96 -1.65
C ASP A 93 -6.57 -0.38 -0.92
N PRO A 94 -5.57 -0.58 -0.04
CA PRO A 94 -5.43 -1.82 0.72
C PRO A 94 -6.57 -2.05 1.72
N ALA A 95 -7.33 -1.01 2.09
CA ALA A 95 -8.45 -1.10 3.02
C ALA A 95 -9.81 -1.34 2.33
N SER A 96 -9.84 -1.37 0.99
CA SER A 96 -11.08 -1.55 0.23
C SER A 96 -11.77 -2.89 0.51
N TYR A 97 -10.98 -3.94 0.75
CA TYR A 97 -11.50 -5.24 1.16
C TYR A 97 -11.59 -5.35 2.67
N ARG A 98 -12.80 -5.54 3.18
CA ARG A 98 -13.06 -5.86 4.58
C ARG A 98 -12.91 -7.37 4.78
N TRP A 99 -11.79 -7.77 5.35
CA TRP A 99 -11.56 -9.16 5.78
C TRP A 99 -12.68 -9.61 6.72
N ARG A 100 -13.17 -10.83 6.47
CA ARG A 100 -14.23 -11.47 7.27
C ARG A 100 -13.72 -12.67 8.07
N ASP A 101 -12.45 -13.00 7.91
CA ASP A 101 -11.81 -14.08 8.65
C ASP A 101 -11.58 -13.63 10.10
N VAL A 102 -11.87 -14.54 11.03
CA VAL A 102 -11.64 -14.32 12.45
C VAL A 102 -10.21 -14.72 12.83
N MET A 103 -9.65 -14.04 13.83
CA MET A 103 -8.27 -14.22 14.25
C MET A 103 -8.03 -15.63 14.78
N LEU A 104 -7.10 -16.36 14.15
CA LEU A 104 -6.54 -17.59 14.72
C LEU A 104 -5.59 -17.19 15.84
N VAL A 105 -6.02 -17.37 17.09
CA VAL A 105 -5.12 -17.27 18.25
C VAL A 105 -4.48 -18.63 18.44
N LEU A 106 -3.19 -18.75 18.11
CA LEU A 106 -2.40 -19.92 18.47
C LEU A 106 -2.00 -19.77 19.94
N ASN A 107 -2.47 -20.69 20.77
CA ASN A 107 -2.01 -20.82 22.15
C ASN A 107 -1.12 -22.06 22.26
N GLU A 108 0.16 -21.85 22.58
CA GLU A 108 1.21 -22.87 22.55
C GLU A 108 0.99 -23.98 23.60
N ASP A 109 0.17 -23.69 24.63
CA ASP A 109 -0.05 -24.58 25.77
C ASP A 109 -1.26 -25.52 25.62
N ALA A 110 -2.15 -25.33 24.64
CA ALA A 110 -3.46 -25.99 24.63
C ALA A 110 -3.83 -26.80 23.38
N GLY A 111 -3.08 -26.70 22.27
CA GLY A 111 -3.43 -27.39 21.02
C GLY A 111 -4.83 -27.05 20.47
N LEU A 112 -5.45 -25.98 20.95
CA LEU A 112 -6.81 -25.57 20.63
C LEU A 112 -6.77 -24.34 19.73
N ILE A 113 -7.32 -24.49 18.52
CA ILE A 113 -7.66 -23.37 17.63
C ILE A 113 -9.01 -22.85 18.10
N ALA A 114 -9.04 -21.67 18.72
CA ALA A 114 -10.28 -20.99 19.06
C ALA A 114 -10.63 -19.96 17.96
N TRP A 115 -11.86 -20.06 17.46
CA TRP A 115 -12.46 -19.08 16.57
C TRP A 115 -13.00 -17.94 17.44
N ALA A 116 -12.38 -16.76 17.38
CA ALA A 116 -12.85 -15.60 18.13
C ALA A 116 -13.67 -14.67 17.23
N ASP A 117 -14.99 -14.70 17.36
CA ASP A 117 -15.88 -13.70 16.77
C ASP A 117 -15.56 -12.32 17.41
N PRO A 118 -15.17 -11.30 16.63
CA PRO A 118 -14.83 -9.97 17.15
C PRO A 118 -16.02 -9.24 17.79
N SER A 119 -17.25 -9.75 17.67
CA SER A 119 -18.44 -9.24 18.36
C SER A 119 -18.70 -9.87 19.74
N LEU A 120 -17.96 -10.92 20.11
CA LEU A 120 -18.06 -11.58 21.41
C LEU A 120 -16.92 -11.11 22.34
N ASP A 121 -17.26 -10.83 23.60
CA ASP A 121 -16.25 -10.54 24.63
C ASP A 121 -15.57 -11.85 25.07
N ILE A 122 -14.45 -12.14 24.40
CA ILE A 122 -13.70 -13.40 24.45
C ILE A 122 -13.26 -13.77 25.88
N THR A 123 -13.17 -12.80 26.80
CA THR A 123 -12.63 -13.04 28.15
C THR A 123 -13.53 -13.91 29.01
N SER A 124 -14.86 -13.85 28.84
CA SER A 124 -15.80 -14.49 29.77
C SER A 124 -16.37 -15.83 29.29
N GLU A 125 -16.41 -16.05 27.96
CA GLU A 125 -17.09 -17.20 27.37
C GLU A 125 -16.17 -18.40 27.15
N VAL A 126 -14.88 -18.15 26.85
CA VAL A 126 -13.86 -19.19 26.67
C VAL A 126 -13.50 -19.84 28.01
N LEU A 127 -13.41 -19.05 29.10
CA LEU A 127 -13.09 -19.58 30.44
C LEU A 127 -14.19 -20.51 30.99
N LYS A 128 -15.47 -20.26 30.69
CA LYS A 128 -16.58 -21.12 31.14
C LYS A 128 -16.56 -22.51 30.49
N ARG A 129 -16.01 -22.63 29.28
CA ARG A 129 -16.01 -23.87 28.49
C ARG A 129 -14.81 -24.78 28.77
N ILE A 130 -13.78 -24.26 29.45
CA ILE A 130 -12.58 -25.01 29.87
C ILE A 130 -12.78 -25.67 31.25
N GLN A 131 -13.73 -25.17 32.06
CA GLN A 131 -13.97 -25.64 33.43
C GLN A 131 -15.18 -26.60 33.59
N SER A 132 -15.80 -27.06 32.50
CA SER A 132 -16.91 -28.04 32.50
C SER A 132 -16.52 -29.32 31.80
#